data_AF-A0A497NRS3-F1
#
_entry.id   AF-A0A497NRS3-F1
#
_cell.length_a   1.000
_cell.length_b   1.000
_cell.length_c   1.000
_cell.angle_alpha   90.00
_cell.angle_beta   90.00
_cell.angle_gamma   90.00
#
_symmetry.space_group_name_H-M   'P 1'
#
loop_
_entity.id
_entity.type
_entity.pdbx_description
1 polymer ?
#
loop_
_entity_poly.entity_id
_entity_poly.type
_entity_poly.pdbx_seq_one_letter_code
_entity_poly.pdbx_strand_id
1 'polypeptide(L)'
;AGRRELYIGMDAAIAIGHPTTVAAGLLLIPITLALAIILPGIIVLPYADLAATPFFVVAATPFFAADLIKTIIAGTIIMAIFLYLGSWWSPIFTKTALAIGAITKEKGMIGCIWLQPYIPVAVAAFSAPPGANYVILILLILIVLFIDRIKSLREVASRLYRFEAAKA
;
A
#
# COMPACT_ATOMS: atom_id res chain seq x y z
N ALA A 1 -35.07 -19.58 15.50
CA ALA A 1 -34.51 -18.66 14.48
C ALA A 1 -32.99 -18.75 14.53
N GLY A 2 -32.36 -19.27 13.47
CA GLY A 2 -30.92 -19.55 13.45
C GLY A 2 -30.10 -18.27 13.60
N ARG A 3 -29.13 -18.28 14.52
CA ARG A 3 -28.14 -17.20 14.67
C ARG A 3 -27.31 -17.17 13.39
N ARG A 4 -27.61 -16.24 12.48
CA ARG A 4 -26.73 -15.93 11.35
C ARG A 4 -25.65 -14.99 11.86
N GLU A 5 -24.40 -15.42 11.77
CA GLU A 5 -23.24 -14.58 12.02
C GLU A 5 -23.12 -13.59 10.85
N LEU A 6 -23.15 -12.29 11.16
CA LEU A 6 -22.98 -11.21 10.20
C LEU A 6 -21.52 -10.76 10.23
N TYR A 7 -20.80 -10.98 9.14
CA TYR A 7 -19.43 -10.51 8.96
C TYR A 7 -19.46 -9.18 8.19
N ILE A 8 -19.09 -8.09 8.85
CA ILE A 8 -18.96 -6.77 8.24
C ILE A 8 -17.47 -6.52 8.01
N GLY A 9 -17.07 -6.30 6.76
CA GLY A 9 -15.72 -5.87 6.44
C GLY A 9 -15.48 -4.47 7.01
N MET A 10 -14.45 -4.34 7.85
CA MET A 10 -14.07 -3.07 8.47
C MET A 10 -12.77 -2.52 7.87
N ASP A 11 -12.58 -1.20 7.96
CA ASP A 11 -11.35 -0.54 7.51
C ASP A 11 -10.13 -1.07 8.30
N ALA A 12 -8.98 -1.15 7.62
CA ALA A 12 -7.71 -1.54 8.22
C ALA A 12 -7.32 -0.64 9.41
N ALA A 13 -7.80 0.61 9.47
CA ALA A 13 -7.60 1.53 10.58
C ALA A 13 -7.96 0.91 11.95
N ILE A 14 -8.97 0.03 12.01
CA ILE A 14 -9.36 -0.63 13.26
C ILE A 14 -8.34 -1.72 13.65
N ALA A 15 -7.75 -2.41 12.68
CA ALA A 15 -6.76 -3.46 12.92
C ALA A 15 -5.40 -2.91 13.39
N ILE A 16 -5.12 -1.63 13.15
CA ILE A 16 -3.85 -1.00 13.56
C ILE A 16 -3.66 -0.97 15.06
N GLY A 17 -4.75 -0.93 15.83
CA GLY A 17 -4.68 -0.97 17.29
C GLY A 17 -4.09 -2.27 17.85
N HIS A 18 -3.90 -3.31 17.02
CA HIS A 18 -3.28 -4.55 17.45
C HIS A 18 -1.83 -4.30 17.96
N PRO A 19 -1.46 -4.76 19.17
CA PRO A 19 -0.16 -4.47 19.77
C PRO A 19 1.04 -4.80 18.87
N THR A 20 0.99 -5.94 18.17
CA THR A 20 2.02 -6.33 17.21
C THR A 20 2.16 -5.34 16.06
N THR A 21 1.06 -4.81 15.52
CA THR A 21 1.08 -3.85 14.41
C THR A 21 1.68 -2.53 14.85
N VAL A 22 1.28 -2.02 16.03
CA VAL A 22 1.83 -0.79 16.61
C VAL A 22 3.33 -0.94 16.88
N ALA A 23 3.73 -2.05 17.52
CA ALA A 23 5.13 -2.32 17.83
C ALA A 23 5.99 -2.47 16.57
N ALA A 24 5.52 -3.24 15.58
CA ALA A 24 6.21 -3.39 14.31
C ALA A 24 6.33 -2.04 13.58
N GLY A 25 5.24 -1.27 13.51
CA GLY A 25 5.23 0.05 12.90
C GLY A 25 6.24 1.00 13.53
N LEU A 26 6.31 1.05 14.86
CA LEU A 26 7.26 1.90 15.59
C LEU A 26 8.72 1.50 15.30
N LEU A 27 9.02 0.19 15.29
CA LEU A 27 10.36 -0.33 14.98
C LEU A 27 10.74 -0.12 13.51
N LEU A 28 9.77 -0.11 12.61
CA LEU A 28 10.01 0.12 11.18
C LEU A 28 10.37 1.56 10.84
N ILE A 29 10.08 2.53 11.72
CA ILE A 29 10.46 3.94 11.49
C ILE A 29 11.98 4.09 11.31
N PRO A 30 12.83 3.70 12.30
CA PRO A 30 14.29 3.80 12.13
C PRO A 30 14.82 2.88 11.03
N ILE A 31 14.20 1.70 10.82
CA ILE A 31 14.60 0.77 9.75
C ILE A 31 14.36 1.41 8.38
N THR A 32 13.20 2.03 8.16
CA THR A 32 12.84 2.67 6.88
C THR A 32 13.73 3.85 6.58
N LEU A 33 14.09 4.64 7.61
CA LEU A 33 15.07 5.71 7.48
C LEU A 33 16.46 5.18 7.09
N ALA A 34 16.92 4.10 7.72
CA ALA A 34 18.18 3.47 7.36
C ALA A 34 18.14 2.91 5.93
N LEU A 35 17.05 2.25 5.54
CA LEU A 35 16.84 1.76 4.17
C LEU A 35 16.87 2.89 3.14
N ALA A 36 16.24 4.03 3.44
CA ALA A 36 16.23 5.17 2.51
C ALA A 36 17.63 5.75 2.24
N ILE A 37 18.56 5.59 3.18
CA ILE A 37 19.95 6.04 3.04
C ILE A 37 20.82 4.97 2.36
N ILE A 38 20.60 3.69 2.68
CA ILE A 38 21.46 2.59 2.25
C ILE A 38 21.09 2.07 0.85
N LEU A 39 19.81 2.07 0.49
CA LEU A 39 19.35 1.51 -0.78
C LEU A 39 19.75 2.42 -1.96
N PRO A 40 20.34 1.87 -3.04
CA PRO A 40 20.76 2.65 -4.18
C PRO A 40 19.55 3.15 -4.99
N GLY A 41 19.65 4.35 -5.54
CA GLY A 41 18.59 4.91 -6.40
C GLY A 41 17.36 5.42 -5.64
N ILE A 42 17.40 5.45 -4.30
CA ILE A 42 16.39 6.13 -3.50
C ILE A 42 16.66 7.63 -3.51
N ILE A 43 15.66 8.41 -3.91
CA ILE A 43 15.74 9.88 -4.03
C ILE A 43 14.72 10.59 -3.15
N VAL A 44 13.95 9.83 -2.37
CA VAL A 44 12.93 10.34 -1.45
C VAL A 44 13.26 9.91 -0.03
N LEU A 45 13.17 10.86 0.90
CA LEU A 45 13.30 10.59 2.32
C LEU A 45 11.91 10.73 2.95
N PRO A 46 11.27 9.63 3.40
CA PRO A 46 9.82 9.59 3.63
C PRO A 46 9.39 10.21 4.98
N TYR A 47 9.95 11.34 5.39
CA TYR A 47 9.71 11.92 6.72
C TYR A 47 8.23 12.11 7.06
N ALA A 48 7.44 12.61 6.11
CA ALA A 48 6.01 12.85 6.30
C ALA A 48 5.20 11.55 6.45
N ASP A 49 5.70 10.44 5.92
CA ASP A 49 4.97 9.17 5.83
C ASP A 49 5.37 8.17 6.94
N LEU A 50 6.44 8.46 7.71
CA LEU A 50 6.91 7.59 8.79
C LEU A 50 5.88 7.41 9.92
N ALA A 51 5.05 8.42 10.19
CA ALA A 51 4.00 8.32 11.21
C ALA A 51 2.96 7.24 10.87
N ALA A 52 2.89 6.84 9.61
CA ALA A 52 1.93 5.89 9.10
C ALA A 52 2.55 4.50 8.83
N THR A 53 3.74 4.21 9.35
CA THR A 53 4.34 2.87 9.25
C THR A 53 3.45 1.73 9.79
N PRO A 54 2.61 1.90 10.82
CA PRO A 54 1.69 0.83 11.23
C PRO A 54 0.67 0.46 10.13
N PHE A 55 0.22 1.44 9.34
CA PHE A 55 -0.69 1.18 8.21
C PHE A 55 -0.05 0.31 7.13
N PHE A 56 1.25 0.47 6.88
CA PHE A 56 1.95 -0.31 5.85
C PHE A 56 2.09 -1.79 6.19
N VAL A 57 2.04 -2.14 7.48
CA VAL A 57 2.25 -3.51 7.98
C VAL A 57 1.04 -4.13 8.65
N VAL A 58 -0.08 -3.41 8.70
CA VAL A 58 -1.33 -3.90 9.29
C VAL A 58 -1.81 -5.19 8.63
N ALA A 59 -1.62 -5.36 7.32
CA ALA A 59 -1.98 -6.58 6.61
C ALA A 59 -1.02 -7.75 6.89
N ALA A 60 0.25 -7.47 7.21
CA ALA A 60 1.23 -8.50 7.54
C ALA A 60 0.96 -9.12 8.92
N THR A 61 0.43 -8.33 9.87
CA THR A 61 0.18 -8.80 11.23
C THR A 61 -0.77 -10.01 11.31
N PRO A 62 -1.98 -10.00 10.70
CA PRO A 62 -2.85 -11.17 10.69
C PRO A 62 -2.28 -12.30 9.81
N PHE A 63 -1.53 -11.98 8.75
CA PHE A 63 -0.93 -12.98 7.88
C PHE A 63 0.11 -13.84 8.61
N PHE A 64 0.85 -13.26 9.55
CA PHE A 64 1.81 -13.98 10.39
C PHE A 64 1.27 -14.32 11.78
N ALA A 65 -0.06 -14.36 11.94
CA ALA A 65 -0.70 -14.70 13.22
C ALA A 65 -0.14 -13.91 14.41
N ALA A 66 0.05 -12.60 14.23
CA ALA A 66 0.59 -11.67 15.23
C ALA A 66 2.05 -11.92 15.69
N ASP A 67 2.84 -12.68 14.93
CA ASP A 67 4.29 -12.82 15.14
C ASP A 67 5.02 -11.52 14.80
N LEU A 68 5.61 -10.89 15.82
CA LEU A 68 6.29 -9.59 15.70
C LEU A 68 7.50 -9.64 14.77
N ILE A 69 8.34 -10.67 14.88
CA ILE A 69 9.59 -10.75 14.12
C ILE A 69 9.27 -10.93 12.64
N LYS A 70 8.35 -11.85 12.31
CA LYS A 70 7.92 -12.05 10.92
C LYS A 70 7.27 -10.80 10.33
N THR A 71 6.46 -10.11 11.14
CA THR A 71 5.82 -8.85 10.73
C THR A 71 6.85 -7.76 10.44
N ILE A 72 7.91 -7.63 11.25
CA ILE A 72 9.00 -6.67 11.01
C ILE A 72 9.78 -7.03 9.76
N ILE A 73 10.13 -8.30 9.55
CA ILE A 73 10.86 -8.75 8.35
C ILE A 73 10.04 -8.45 7.08
N ALA A 74 8.76 -8.83 7.08
CA ALA A 74 7.88 -8.54 5.96
C ALA A 74 7.69 -7.03 5.77
N GLY A 75 7.51 -6.28 6.86
CA GLY A 75 7.43 -4.83 6.84
C GLY A 75 8.66 -4.17 6.25
N THR A 76 9.85 -4.67 6.56
CA THR A 76 11.12 -4.18 6.02
C THR A 76 11.17 -4.35 4.51
N ILE A 77 10.75 -5.51 4.00
CA ILE A 77 10.66 -5.79 2.56
C ILE A 77 9.63 -4.87 1.89
N ILE A 78 8.45 -4.73 2.49
CA ILE A 78 7.39 -3.82 2.02
C ILE A 78 7.93 -2.39 1.92
N MET A 79 8.67 -1.93 2.94
CA MET A 79 9.23 -0.59 2.97
C MET A 79 10.32 -0.38 1.92
N ALA A 80 11.18 -1.37 1.67
CA ALA A 80 12.13 -1.30 0.57
C ALA A 80 11.42 -1.12 -0.79
N ILE A 81 10.35 -1.88 -1.05
CA ILE A 81 9.55 -1.77 -2.27
C ILE A 81 8.92 -0.37 -2.38
N PHE A 82 8.36 0.13 -1.29
CA PHE A 82 7.66 1.42 -1.27
C PHE A 82 8.63 2.59 -1.48
N LEU A 83 9.85 2.51 -0.92
CA LEU A 83 10.90 3.48 -1.17
C LEU A 83 11.28 3.56 -2.66
N TYR A 84 11.42 2.40 -3.33
CA TYR A 84 11.71 2.36 -4.76
C TYR A 84 10.57 2.93 -5.59
N LEU A 85 9.32 2.54 -5.32
CA LEU A 85 8.16 3.03 -6.06
C LEU A 85 7.91 4.52 -5.82
N GLY A 86 8.10 5.01 -4.59
CA GLY A 86 8.04 6.43 -4.25
C GLY A 86 9.13 7.21 -4.98
N SER A 87 10.36 6.68 -5.03
CA SER A 87 11.47 7.28 -5.78
C SER A 87 11.21 7.35 -7.28
N TRP A 88 10.61 6.30 -7.85
CA TRP A 88 10.27 6.26 -9.27
C TRP A 88 9.25 7.33 -9.68
N TRP A 89 8.27 7.60 -8.82
CA TRP A 89 7.16 8.52 -9.14
C TRP A 89 7.39 9.97 -8.68
N SER A 90 8.31 10.18 -7.72
CA SER A 90 8.70 11.50 -7.19
C SER A 90 8.98 12.57 -8.26
N PRO A 91 9.70 12.28 -9.37
CA PRO A 91 9.93 13.28 -10.42
C PRO A 91 8.65 13.75 -11.10
N ILE A 92 7.65 12.88 -11.22
CA ILE A 92 6.39 13.19 -11.90
C ILE A 92 5.50 14.05 -11.02
N PHE A 93 5.42 13.75 -9.71
CA PHE A 93 4.79 14.63 -8.73
C PHE A 93 5.43 16.02 -8.71
N THR A 94 6.76 16.07 -8.62
CA THR A 94 7.50 17.34 -8.56
C THR A 94 7.27 18.18 -9.81
N LYS A 95 7.33 17.59 -11.01
CA LYS A 95 7.04 18.28 -12.28
C LYS A 95 5.61 18.81 -12.34
N THR A 96 4.64 18.01 -11.88
CA THR A 96 3.23 18.41 -11.88
C THR A 96 2.99 19.57 -10.91
N ALA A 97 3.56 19.51 -9.71
CA ALA A 97 3.46 20.58 -8.71
C ALA A 97 4.08 21.90 -9.20
N LEU A 98 5.19 21.83 -9.95
CA LEU A 98 5.79 23.00 -10.60
C LEU A 98 4.87 23.55 -11.71
N ALA A 99 4.27 22.69 -12.52
CA ALA A 99 3.41 23.08 -13.64
C ALA A 99 2.15 23.83 -13.19
N ILE A 100 1.58 23.45 -12.04
CA ILE A 100 0.39 24.13 -11.46
C ILE A 100 0.76 25.30 -10.54
N GLY A 101 2.05 25.60 -10.36
CA GLY A 101 2.52 26.66 -9.47
C GLY A 101 2.36 26.38 -7.97
N ALA A 102 2.17 25.12 -7.57
CA ALA A 102 2.06 24.75 -6.16
C ALA A 102 3.40 24.84 -5.41
N ILE A 103 4.52 24.73 -6.13
CA ILE A 103 5.87 24.91 -5.60
C ILE A 103 6.75 25.75 -6.53
N THR A 104 7.81 26.32 -5.97
CA THR A 104 8.89 27.00 -6.70
C THR A 104 10.03 26.02 -6.99
N LYS A 105 10.86 26.30 -8.01
CA LYS A 105 12.03 25.49 -8.37
C LYS A 105 13.09 25.39 -7.26
N GLU A 106 13.02 26.26 -6.26
CA GLU A 106 13.94 26.28 -5.13
C GLU A 106 13.62 25.21 -4.07
N LYS A 107 12.40 24.65 -4.09
CA LYS A 107 12.04 23.56 -3.19
C LYS A 107 12.60 22.24 -3.70
N GLY A 108 13.08 21.41 -2.77
CA GLY A 108 13.56 20.06 -3.05
C GLY A 108 12.47 19.15 -3.62
N MET A 109 12.90 17.96 -4.06
CA MET A 109 12.02 16.97 -4.68
C MET A 109 10.89 16.54 -3.73
N ILE A 110 9.66 16.45 -4.24
CA ILE A 110 8.50 16.00 -3.48
C ILE A 110 8.24 14.54 -3.81
N GLY A 111 8.27 13.70 -2.78
CA GLY A 111 7.92 12.29 -2.86
C GLY A 111 6.93 11.90 -1.79
N CYS A 112 6.18 10.83 -2.06
CA CYS A 112 5.38 10.12 -1.08
C CYS A 112 5.63 8.61 -1.23
N ILE A 113 5.67 7.91 -0.11
CA ILE A 113 5.64 6.43 -0.02
C ILE A 113 4.24 5.91 0.38
N TRP A 114 3.29 6.81 0.58
CA TRP A 114 1.87 6.47 0.57
C TRP A 114 1.34 6.38 -0.87
N LEU A 115 0.52 5.36 -1.17
CA LEU A 115 -0.28 5.12 -2.41
C LEU A 115 0.26 4.18 -3.53
N GLN A 116 1.31 3.37 -3.34
CA GLN A 116 2.07 2.84 -4.48
C GLN A 116 1.57 1.65 -5.33
N PRO A 117 0.63 0.76 -4.95
CA PRO A 117 0.17 -0.28 -5.90
C PRO A 117 -0.64 0.30 -7.08
N TYR A 118 -1.33 1.41 -6.86
CA TYR A 118 -2.24 2.00 -7.84
C TYR A 118 -1.55 2.99 -8.79
N ILE A 119 -0.36 3.46 -8.42
CA ILE A 119 0.36 4.45 -9.20
C ILE A 119 0.78 3.87 -10.56
N PRO A 120 1.59 2.80 -10.69
CA PRO A 120 1.98 2.27 -12.00
C PRO A 120 0.79 1.95 -12.93
N VAL A 121 -0.34 1.50 -12.36
CA VAL A 121 -1.59 1.27 -13.09
C VAL A 121 -2.19 2.58 -13.60
N ALA A 122 -2.27 3.60 -12.76
CA ALA A 122 -2.73 4.93 -13.16
C ALA A 122 -1.81 5.53 -14.24
N VAL A 123 -0.49 5.35 -14.14
CA VAL A 123 0.47 5.82 -15.15
C VAL A 123 0.27 5.15 -16.49
N ALA A 124 0.15 3.82 -16.49
CA ALA A 124 -0.12 3.04 -17.68
C ALA A 124 -1.46 3.42 -18.30
N ALA A 125 -2.46 3.78 -17.48
CA ALA A 125 -3.73 4.30 -17.98
C ALA A 125 -3.58 5.71 -18.57
N PHE A 126 -2.77 6.59 -17.98
CA PHE A 126 -2.55 7.96 -18.45
C PHE A 126 -1.67 8.07 -19.71
N SER A 127 -0.87 7.06 -20.04
CA SER A 127 -0.09 7.03 -21.28
C SER A 127 -0.92 6.70 -22.53
N ALA A 128 -2.18 6.27 -22.36
CA ALA A 128 -3.10 6.03 -23.45
C ALA A 128 -3.68 7.35 -24.03
N PRO A 129 -4.11 7.37 -25.31
CA PRO A 129 -4.73 8.55 -25.92
C PRO A 129 -5.89 9.10 -25.08
N PRO A 130 -6.08 10.44 -25.01
CA PRO A 130 -7.21 11.04 -24.30
C PRO A 130 -8.53 10.47 -24.81
N GLY A 131 -9.33 9.86 -23.93
CA GLY A 131 -10.54 9.09 -24.28
C GLY A 131 -10.39 7.60 -24.00
N ALA A 132 -9.31 6.97 -24.50
CA ALA A 132 -9.02 5.55 -24.25
C ALA A 132 -8.62 5.32 -22.79
N ASN A 133 -7.89 6.26 -22.18
CA ASN A 133 -7.52 6.25 -20.76
C ASN A 133 -8.75 6.16 -19.82
N TYR A 134 -9.79 6.95 -20.07
CA TYR A 134 -11.02 6.94 -19.26
C TYR A 134 -11.77 5.62 -19.44
N VAL A 135 -11.84 5.09 -20.65
CA VAL A 135 -12.48 3.80 -20.92
C VAL A 135 -11.71 2.66 -20.24
N ILE A 136 -10.38 2.66 -20.28
CA ILE A 136 -9.54 1.67 -19.58
C ILE A 136 -9.74 1.76 -18.07
N LEU A 137 -9.76 2.96 -17.48
CA LEU A 137 -10.01 3.14 -16.05
C LEU A 137 -11.41 2.68 -15.66
N ILE A 138 -12.44 3.02 -16.45
CA ILE A 138 -13.82 2.57 -16.22
C ILE A 138 -13.88 1.04 -16.31
N LEU A 139 -13.28 0.43 -17.32
CA LEU A 139 -13.24 -1.02 -17.46
C LEU A 139 -12.47 -1.68 -16.31
N LEU A 140 -11.35 -1.12 -15.88
CA LEU A 140 -10.59 -1.61 -14.72
C LEU A 140 -11.43 -1.54 -13.44
N ILE A 141 -12.11 -0.42 -13.19
CA ILE A 141 -13.01 -0.25 -12.05
C ILE A 141 -14.14 -1.27 -12.12
N LEU A 142 -14.78 -1.43 -13.28
CA LEU A 142 -15.85 -2.42 -13.47
C LEU A 142 -15.34 -3.84 -13.26
N ILE A 143 -14.18 -4.19 -13.79
CA ILE A 143 -13.56 -5.49 -13.56
C ILE A 143 -13.33 -5.67 -12.07
N VAL A 144 -12.66 -4.75 -11.37
CA VAL A 144 -12.40 -4.86 -9.92
C VAL A 144 -13.69 -4.95 -9.10
N LEU A 145 -14.74 -4.19 -9.44
CA LEU A 145 -16.02 -4.23 -8.73
C LEU A 145 -16.81 -5.53 -8.96
N PHE A 146 -16.68 -6.14 -10.14
CA PHE A 146 -17.45 -7.32 -10.51
C PHE A 146 -16.64 -8.62 -10.53
N ILE A 147 -15.32 -8.57 -10.30
CA ILE A 147 -14.43 -9.74 -10.27
C ILE A 147 -14.87 -10.72 -9.17
N ASP A 148 -15.32 -10.21 -8.04
CA ASP A 148 -15.79 -10.99 -6.89
C ASP A 148 -17.13 -11.69 -7.16
N ARG A 149 -17.85 -11.30 -8.22
CA ARG A 149 -19.08 -11.97 -8.67
C ARG A 149 -18.79 -13.20 -9.54
N ILE A 150 -17.55 -13.37 -10.00
CA ILE A 150 -17.13 -14.53 -10.76
C ILE A 150 -16.82 -15.66 -9.77
N LYS A 151 -17.69 -16.69 -9.75
CA LYS A 151 -17.59 -17.84 -8.81
C LYS A 151 -16.20 -18.47 -8.77
N SER A 152 -15.55 -18.66 -9.92
CA SER A 152 -14.23 -19.29 -10.02
C SER A 152 -13.13 -18.48 -9.34
N LEU A 153 -13.13 -17.16 -9.47
CA LEU A 153 -12.15 -16.28 -8.83
C LEU A 153 -12.37 -16.20 -7.32
N ARG A 154 -13.64 -16.17 -6.90
CA ARG A 154 -14.00 -16.27 -5.48
C ARG A 154 -13.54 -17.60 -4.86
N GLU A 155 -13.64 -18.70 -5.59
CA GLU A 155 -13.14 -20.01 -5.14
C GLU A 155 -11.61 -20.02 -4.99
N VAL A 156 -10.88 -19.47 -5.97
CA VAL A 156 -9.42 -19.35 -5.90
C VAL A 156 -8.98 -18.45 -4.74
N ALA A 157 -9.60 -17.28 -4.58
CA ALA A 157 -9.34 -16.38 -3.47
C ALA A 157 -9.64 -17.07 -2.13
N SER A 158 -10.77 -17.77 -2.00
CA SER A 158 -11.13 -18.49 -0.77
C SER A 158 -10.16 -19.61 -0.39
N ARG A 159 -9.41 -20.17 -1.36
CA ARG A 159 -8.35 -21.15 -1.10
C ARG A 159 -7.06 -20.50 -0.61
N LEU A 160 -6.72 -19.31 -1.13
CA LEU A 160 -5.58 -18.51 -0.64
C LEU A 160 -5.84 -17.91 0.74
N TYR A 161 -7.06 -17.42 0.98
CA TYR A 161 -7.52 -16.83 2.24
C TYR A 161 -8.14 -17.86 3.18
N ARG A 162 -7.77 -19.14 3.08
CA ARG A 162 -8.02 -20.06 4.19
C ARG A 162 -7.18 -19.54 5.36
N PHE A 163 -7.77 -18.62 6.13
CA PHE A 163 -7.52 -18.54 7.54
C PHE A 163 -7.73 -19.97 8.02
N GLU A 164 -6.64 -20.71 8.22
CA GLU A 164 -6.68 -21.79 9.20
C GLU A 164 -7.24 -21.11 10.42
N ALA A 165 -8.51 -21.40 10.70
CA ALA A 165 -9.15 -20.96 11.91
C ALA A 165 -8.19 -21.36 13.02
N ALA A 166 -7.48 -20.37 13.56
CA ALA A 166 -6.72 -20.55 14.77
C ALA A 166 -7.78 -21.03 15.77
N LYS A 167 -7.76 -22.34 16.04
CA LYS A 167 -8.38 -22.90 17.21
C LYS A 167 -7.74 -22.19 18.41
N ALA A 168 -8.42 -21.18 18.93
CA ALA A 168 -8.30 -20.71 20.30
C ALA A 168 -9.52 -19.82 20.59
#